data_AF-A0A923Q171-F1
#
_entry.id   AF-A0A923Q171-F1
#
_cell.length_a   1.000
_cell.length_b   1.000
_cell.length_c   1.000
_cell.angle_alpha   90.00
_cell.angle_beta   90.00
_cell.angle_gamma   90.00
#
_symmetry.space_group_name_H-M   'P 1'
#
loop_
_entity.id
_entity.type
_entity.pdbx_description
1 polymer ?
#
loop_
_entity_poly.entity_id
_entity_poly.type
_entity_poly.pdbx_seq_one_letter_code
_entity_poly.pdbx_strand_id
1 'polypeptide(L)' 'MTKISTRGEELAIQLIEAGSEFEMFITFRDILLADAKLLKSYNELKLGCTGLDQTKYRARKSEFIQKVLGESRQPKVSK' A
#
# COMPACT_ATOMS: atom_id res chain seq x y z
N MET A 1 -1.49 34.30 -6.52
CA MET A 1 -0.56 33.47 -7.34
C MET A 1 0.29 32.65 -6.38
N THR A 2 -0.08 31.40 -6.12
CA THR A 2 0.63 30.53 -5.18
C THR A 2 1.73 29.80 -5.93
N LYS A 3 2.98 30.01 -5.48
CA LYS A 3 4.22 29.51 -6.06
C LYS A 3 4.27 27.99 -5.95
N ILE A 4 4.19 27.27 -7.07
CA ILE A 4 4.47 25.83 -7.10
C ILE A 4 5.98 25.68 -6.94
N SER A 5 6.42 25.25 -5.76
CA SER A 5 7.81 24.94 -5.49
C SER A 5 8.08 23.51 -5.97
N THR A 6 8.63 23.34 -7.16
CA THR A 6 9.15 22.06 -7.65
C THR A 6 10.43 21.69 -6.89
N ARG A 7 10.30 21.24 -5.63
CA ARG A 7 11.29 20.30 -5.09
C ARG A 7 11.08 19.02 -5.89
N GLY A 8 12.10 18.55 -6.61
CA GLY A 8 11.98 17.39 -7.50
C GLY A 8 11.28 16.23 -6.79
N GLU A 9 10.02 16.00 -7.11
CA GLU A 9 9.24 14.92 -6.54
C GLU A 9 9.72 13.63 -7.20
N GLU A 10 10.21 12.68 -6.41
CA GLU A 10 10.55 11.35 -6.89
C GLU A 10 9.26 10.63 -7.29
N LEU A 11 8.93 10.70 -8.59
CA LEU A 11 7.75 10.08 -9.15
C LEU A 11 8.06 8.63 -9.54
N ALA A 12 7.38 7.68 -8.90
CA ALA A 12 7.35 6.30 -9.34
C ALA A 12 6.08 6.04 -10.16
N ILE A 13 6.24 5.55 -11.39
CA ILE A 13 5.14 5.13 -12.26
C ILE A 13 5.19 3.61 -12.39
N GLN A 14 4.05 2.96 -12.21
CA GLN A 14 3.88 1.53 -12.47
C GLN A 14 2.85 1.35 -13.58
N LEU A 15 3.26 0.73 -14.69
CA LEU A 15 2.38 0.35 -15.80
C LEU A 15 2.06 -1.14 -15.67
N ILE A 16 0.77 -1.48 -15.69
CA ILE A 16 0.28 -2.87 -15.60
C ILE A 16 -0.80 -3.10 -16.65
N GLU A 17 -0.96 -4.36 -17.06
CA GLU A 17 -2.07 -4.80 -17.90
C GLU A 17 -3.35 -4.95 -17.07
N ALA A 18 -4.49 -4.57 -17.65
CA ALA A 18 -5.78 -4.72 -17.01
C ALA A 18 -6.15 -6.21 -16.82
N GLY A 19 -6.61 -6.57 -15.63
CA GLY A 19 -6.88 -7.94 -15.21
C GLY A 19 -5.64 -8.77 -14.84
N SER A 20 -4.44 -8.17 -14.85
CA SER A 20 -3.22 -8.89 -14.48
C SER A 20 -3.14 -9.16 -12.97
N GLU A 21 -2.29 -10.11 -12.59
CA GLU A 21 -2.01 -10.43 -11.17
C GLU A 21 -1.42 -9.25 -10.38
N PHE A 22 -0.88 -8.24 -11.07
CA PHE A 22 -0.28 -7.05 -10.47
C PHE A 22 -1.29 -5.98 -10.05
N GLU A 23 -2.59 -6.19 -10.30
CA GLU A 23 -3.66 -5.32 -9.82
C GLU A 23 -3.85 -5.36 -8.29
N MET A 24 -3.11 -6.21 -7.58
CA MET A 24 -3.18 -6.31 -6.11
C MET A 24 -2.99 -4.98 -5.38
N PHE A 25 -2.26 -4.02 -5.96
CA PHE A 25 -2.09 -2.67 -5.38
C PHE A 25 -3.39 -1.84 -5.44
N ILE A 26 -4.22 -2.07 -6.44
CA ILE A 26 -5.56 -1.46 -6.57
C ILE A 26 -6.45 -2.00 -5.46
N THR A 27 -6.51 -3.33 -5.31
CA THR A 27 -7.27 -4.00 -4.23
C THR A 27 -6.80 -3.54 -2.85
N PHE A 28 -5.49 -3.49 -2.61
CA PHE A 28 -4.94 -3.01 -1.35
C PHE A 28 -5.35 -1.55 -1.06
N ARG A 29 -5.25 -0.66 -2.05
CA ARG A 29 -5.68 0.74 -1.93
C ARG A 29 -7.16 0.82 -1.55
N ASP A 30 -8.02 0.07 -2.22
CA ASP A 30 -9.46 0.14 -2.02
C ASP A 30 -9.86 -0.35 -0.62
N ILE A 31 -9.19 -1.39 -0.10
CA ILE A 31 -9.36 -1.85 1.29
C ILE A 31 -8.96 -0.75 2.28
N LEU A 32 -7.83 -0.07 2.06
CA LEU A 32 -7.42 1.04 2.94
C LEU A 32 -8.42 2.20 2.92
N LEU A 33 -8.99 2.52 1.76
CA LEU A 33 -9.99 3.60 1.64
C LEU A 33 -11.32 3.24 2.34
N ALA A 34 -11.67 1.96 2.40
CA ALA A 34 -12.87 1.48 3.07
C ALA A 34 -12.75 1.38 4.60
N ASP A 35 -11.53 1.28 5.16
CA ASP A 35 -11.29 1.18 6.60
C ASP A 35 -10.30 2.24 7.11
N ALA A 36 -10.86 3.28 7.74
CA ALA A 36 -10.08 4.37 8.32
C ALA A 36 -9.11 3.93 9.44
N LYS A 37 -9.42 2.87 10.19
CA LYS A 37 -8.52 2.34 11.22
C LYS A 37 -7.33 1.65 10.57
N LEU A 38 -7.58 0.88 9.52
CA LEU A 38 -6.52 0.21 8.78
C LEU A 38 -5.61 1.21 8.06
N LEU A 39 -6.19 2.24 7.45
CA LEU A 39 -5.44 3.35 6.86
C LEU A 39 -4.54 4.05 7.89
N LYS A 40 -5.06 4.29 9.10
CA LYS A 40 -4.28 4.86 10.20
C LYS A 40 -3.09 3.96 10.57
N SER A 41 -3.31 2.66 10.74
CA SER A 41 -2.24 1.69 11.04
C SER A 41 -1.17 1.64 9.94
N TYR A 42 -1.56 1.72 8.67
CA TYR A 42 -0.61 1.77 7.56
C TYR A 42 0.22 3.07 7.56
N ASN A 43 -0.39 4.20 7.90
CA ASN A 43 0.33 5.47 8.05
C ASN A 43 1.30 5.45 9.23
N GLU A 44 0.91 4.87 10.36
CA GLU A 44 1.79 4.68 11.52
C GLU A 44 2.97 3.76 11.21
N LEU A 45 2.75 2.67 10.45
CA LEU A 45 3.83 1.81 9.95
C LEU A 45 4.86 2.62 9.15
N LYS A 46 4.40 3.43 8.18
CA LYS A 46 5.29 4.26 7.36
C LYS A 46 6.07 5.25 8.22
N LEU A 47 5.41 5.92 9.17
CA LEU A 47 6.05 6.88 10.06
C LEU A 47 7.08 6.21 10.96
N GLY A 48 6.75 5.04 11.53
CA GLY A 48 7.65 4.24 12.36
C GLY A 48 8.84 3.63 11.60
N CYS A 49 8.85 3.69 10.26
CA CYS A 49 9.98 3.29 9.43
C CYS A 49 10.87 4.46 9.00
N THR A 50 10.59 5.69 9.46
CA THR A 50 11.43 6.85 9.16
C THR A 50 12.85 6.60 9.68
N GLY A 51 13.86 6.76 8.81
CA GLY A 51 15.27 6.50 9.15
C GLY A 51 15.72 5.05 9.04
N LEU A 52 14.83 4.11 8.68
CA LEU A 52 15.24 2.74 8.32
C LEU A 52 15.88 2.70 6.93
N ASP A 53 16.75 1.72 6.71
CA ASP A 53 17.20 1.38 5.37
C ASP A 53 16.03 0.88 4.51
N GLN A 54 16.16 1.10 3.19
CA GLN A 54 15.13 0.78 2.22
C GLN A 54 14.75 -0.71 2.22
N THR A 55 15.68 -1.61 2.50
CA THR A 55 15.43 -3.06 2.52
C THR A 55 14.51 -3.43 3.68
N LYS A 56 14.81 -2.94 4.90
CA LYS A 56 13.98 -3.18 6.08
C LYS A 56 12.60 -2.53 5.95
N TYR A 57 12.54 -1.32 5.40
CA TYR A 57 11.26 -0.66 5.13
C TYR A 57 10.40 -1.49 4.16
N ARG A 58 10.99 -1.95 3.04
CA ARG A 58 10.30 -2.80 2.05
C ARG A 58 9.80 -4.10 2.68
N ALA A 59 10.62 -4.77 3.49
CA ALA A 59 10.22 -6.00 4.16
C ALA A 59 8.98 -5.79 5.07
N ARG A 60 9.02 -4.79 5.96
CA ARG A 60 7.88 -4.47 6.84
C ARG A 60 6.61 -4.08 6.08
N LYS A 61 6.77 -3.30 5.00
CA LYS A 61 5.66 -2.91 4.12
C LYS A 61 5.06 -4.14 3.43
N SER A 62 5.88 -5.06 2.93
CA SER A 62 5.43 -6.30 2.29
C SER A 62 4.65 -7.19 3.25
N GLU A 63 5.12 -7.40 4.48
CA GLU A 63 4.38 -8.16 5.49
C GLU A 63 3.01 -7.55 5.79
N PHE A 64 2.94 -6.23 5.96
CA PHE A 64 1.67 -5.54 6.20
C PHE A 64 0.70 -5.72 5.04
N ILE A 65 1.17 -5.52 3.80
CA ILE A 65 0.34 -5.66 2.60
C ILE A 65 -0.16 -7.11 2.45
N GLN A 66 0.70 -8.10 2.67
CA GLN A 66 0.31 -9.51 2.64
C GLN A 66 -0.75 -9.84 3.68
N LYS A 67 -0.65 -9.28 4.89
CA LYS A 67 -1.67 -9.45 5.92
C LYS A 67 -3.02 -8.88 5.49
N VAL A 68 -3.04 -7.65 4.99
CA VAL A 68 -4.28 -7.00 4.53
C VAL A 68 -4.92 -7.77 3.38
N LEU A 69 -4.12 -8.20 2.40
CA LEU A 69 -4.63 -8.96 1.26
C LEU A 69 -5.05 -10.39 1.62
N GLY A 70 -4.36 -11.01 2.58
CA GLY A 70 -4.71 -12.32 3.14
C GLY A 70 -6.02 -12.28 3.92
N GLU A 71 -6.25 -11.24 4.72
CA GLU A 71 -7.52 -11.02 5.45
C GLU A 71 -8.70 -10.74 4.50
N SER A 72 -8.45 -10.16 3.32
CA SER A 72 -9.48 -9.96 2.29
C SER A 72 -9.89 -11.22 1.50
N ARG A 73 -9.26 -12.38 1.73
CA ARG A 73 -9.73 -13.68 1.25
C ARG A 73 -10.38 -14.47 2.39
N GLN A 74 -11.71 -14.38 2.50
CA GLN A 74 -12.47 -15.51 3.01
C GLN A 74 -12.67 -16.51 1.85
N PRO A 75 -12.18 -17.75 1.92
CA PRO A 75 -12.64 -18.78 1.02
C PRO A 75 -14.14 -19.03 1.30
N LYS A 76 -14.99 -18.79 0.30
CA LYS A 76 -16.34 -19.36 0.30
C LYS A 76 -16.17 -20.88 0.21
N VAL A 77 -16.18 -21.54 1.37
CA VAL A 77 -16.47 -22.97 1.43
C VAL A 77 -17.96 -23.11 1.14
N SER A 78 -18.30 -23.39 -0.12
CA SER A 78 -19.62 -23.93 -0.45
C SER A 78 -19.74 -25.33 0.15
N LYS A 79 -20.91 -25.58 0.73
CA LYS A 79 -21.36 -26.83 1.35
C LYS A 79 -21.15 -28.06 0.47
#